data_AF-A0A6I5C6T8-F1
#
_entry.id   AF-A0A6I5C6T8-F1
#
_cell.length_a   1.000
_cell.length_b   1.000
_cell.length_c   1.000
_cell.angle_alpha   90.00
_cell.angle_beta   90.00
_cell.angle_gamma   90.00
#
_symmetry.space_group_name_H-M   'P 1'
#
loop_
_entity.id
_entity.type
_entity.pdbx_description
1 polymer ?
#
loop_
_entity_poly.entity_id
_entity_poly.type
_entity_poly.pdbx_seq_one_letter_code
_entity_poly.pdbx_strand_id
1 'polypeptide(L)'
;APGGTLALLEGGLPARFLPRDIGFGRPGLQARLDAVEAEWFTRMREDLPGSVAETEDWPELLASAGLKPTGTRTFLLDLPAPVSGPARAYVAATLARMREGTAEELAADDLAALDRLLDPEDEVGVHRRKDVFVLKAHTVHTAVRTA
;
A
#
# COMPACT_ATOMS: atom_id res chain seq x y z
N ALA A 1 -18.45 7.52 22.74
CA ALA A 1 -19.74 7.89 23.35
C ALA A 1 -20.87 7.24 22.58
N PRO A 2 -22.01 6.92 23.22
CA PRO A 2 -23.24 6.56 22.52
C PRO A 2 -23.54 7.59 21.42
N GLY A 3 -23.91 7.13 20.23
CA GLY A 3 -24.13 7.98 19.05
C GLY A 3 -22.84 8.44 18.32
N GLY A 4 -21.65 8.02 18.77
CA GLY A 4 -20.40 8.32 18.08
C GLY A 4 -20.20 7.50 16.79
N THR A 5 -19.56 8.10 15.79
CA THR A 5 -19.19 7.46 14.52
C THR A 5 -17.73 7.01 14.55
N LEU A 6 -17.49 5.75 14.18
CA LEU A 6 -16.19 5.24 13.80
C LEU A 6 -16.04 5.37 12.28
N ALA A 7 -14.89 5.88 11.84
CA ALA A 7 -14.46 5.84 10.45
C ALA A 7 -13.14 5.07 10.38
N LEU A 8 -13.14 3.96 9.65
CA LEU A 8 -11.99 3.08 9.46
C LEU A 8 -11.54 3.19 8.01
N LEU A 9 -10.27 3.54 7.81
CA LEU A 9 -9.66 3.62 6.48
C LEU A 9 -8.85 2.34 6.26
N GLU A 10 -9.45 1.37 5.59
CA GLU A 10 -8.84 0.07 5.30
C GLU A 10 -9.24 -0.43 3.91
N GLY A 11 -8.32 -1.12 3.23
CA GLY A 11 -8.51 -1.60 1.86
C GLY A 11 -8.37 -0.54 0.77
N GLY A 12 -8.84 -0.88 -0.43
CA GLY A 12 -8.66 -0.07 -1.65
C GLY A 12 -7.81 -0.81 -2.68
N LEU A 13 -6.96 -0.07 -3.39
CA LEU A 13 -6.03 -0.63 -4.39
C LEU A 13 -4.59 -0.39 -3.92
N PRO A 14 -3.67 -1.35 -4.13
CA PRO A 14 -2.25 -1.14 -3.91
C PRO A 14 -1.78 0.13 -4.63
N ALA A 15 -0.97 0.93 -3.95
CA ALA A 15 -0.50 2.18 -4.52
C ALA A 15 0.38 1.92 -5.76
N ARG A 16 0.27 2.79 -6.76
CA ARG A 16 1.10 2.77 -7.96
C ARG A 16 1.84 4.08 -8.11
N PHE A 17 3.12 3.96 -8.44
CA PHE A 17 4.03 5.10 -8.52
C PHE A 17 4.81 5.14 -9.84
N LEU A 18 4.88 4.01 -10.54
CA LEU A 18 5.71 3.79 -11.71
C LEU A 18 4.88 3.17 -12.84
N PRO A 19 5.24 3.43 -14.11
CA PRO A 19 4.71 2.65 -15.22
C PRO A 19 5.02 1.17 -15.05
N ARG A 20 4.23 0.29 -15.70
CA ARG A 20 4.48 -1.15 -15.68
C ARG A 20 5.90 -1.48 -16.16
N ASP A 21 6.32 -0.87 -17.26
CA ASP A 21 7.67 -0.99 -17.78
C ASP A 21 8.44 0.31 -17.48
N ILE A 22 9.49 0.19 -16.68
CA ILE A 22 10.30 1.32 -16.21
C ILE A 22 11.56 1.53 -17.06
N GLY A 23 11.74 0.75 -18.14
CA GLY A 23 12.89 0.85 -19.05
C GLY A 23 14.14 0.11 -18.57
N PHE A 24 14.08 -0.59 -17.45
CA PHE A 24 15.13 -1.51 -16.97
C PHE A 24 14.55 -2.54 -16.01
N GLY A 25 15.30 -3.63 -15.79
CA GLY A 25 14.79 -4.78 -15.05
C GLY A 25 13.60 -5.44 -15.76
N ARG A 26 12.87 -6.31 -15.05
CA ARG A 26 11.69 -6.97 -15.60
C ARG A 26 10.45 -6.09 -15.43
N PRO A 27 9.61 -5.89 -16.46
CA PRO A 27 8.36 -5.16 -16.32
C PRO A 27 7.47 -5.71 -15.21
N GLY A 28 6.76 -4.83 -14.51
CA GLY A 28 5.82 -5.19 -13.44
C GLY A 28 6.45 -5.31 -12.04
N LEU A 29 7.55 -4.59 -11.77
CA LEU A 29 8.24 -4.62 -10.47
C LEU A 29 7.29 -4.42 -9.29
N GLN A 30 6.46 -3.36 -9.31
CA GLN A 30 5.53 -3.08 -8.20
C GLN A 30 4.55 -4.22 -7.93
N ALA A 31 4.07 -4.93 -8.96
CA ALA A 31 3.15 -6.06 -8.76
C ALA A 31 3.85 -7.26 -8.09
N ARG A 32 5.16 -7.46 -8.35
CA ARG A 32 5.94 -8.47 -7.66
C ARG A 32 6.28 -8.07 -6.22
N LEU A 33 6.55 -6.79 -5.98
CA LEU A 33 6.71 -6.25 -4.62
C LEU A 33 5.43 -6.48 -3.80
N ASP A 34 4.26 -6.18 -4.37
CA ASP A 34 2.98 -6.42 -3.68
C ASP A 34 2.78 -7.91 -3.34
N ALA A 35 3.20 -8.82 -4.24
CA ALA A 35 3.07 -10.26 -3.99
C ALA A 35 3.94 -10.71 -2.82
N VAL A 36 5.19 -10.25 -2.76
CA VAL A 36 6.10 -10.54 -1.64
C VAL A 36 5.58 -9.92 -0.34
N GLU A 37 5.11 -8.66 -0.38
CA GLU A 37 4.51 -8.00 0.79
C GLU A 37 3.27 -8.76 1.30
N ALA A 38 2.43 -9.29 0.41
CA ALA A 38 1.25 -10.08 0.79
C ALA A 38 1.61 -11.41 1.45
N GLU A 39 2.63 -12.11 0.95
CA GLU A 39 3.14 -13.34 1.56
C GLU A 39 3.77 -13.07 2.93
N TRP A 40 4.57 -12.01 3.03
CA TRP A 40 5.15 -11.56 4.30
C TRP A 40 4.06 -11.20 5.32
N PHE A 41 3.03 -10.46 4.91
CA PHE A 41 1.93 -10.08 5.78
C PHE A 41 1.16 -11.31 6.27
N THR A 42 0.98 -12.32 5.42
CA THR A 42 0.35 -13.59 5.78
C THR A 42 1.16 -14.31 6.86
N ARG A 43 2.47 -14.51 6.67
CA ARG A 43 3.34 -15.13 7.68
C ARG A 43 3.36 -14.35 8.99
N MET A 44 3.48 -13.03 8.92
CA MET A 44 3.45 -12.18 10.10
C MET A 44 2.15 -12.34 10.90
N ARG A 45 1.00 -12.49 10.23
CA ARG A 45 -0.29 -12.75 10.88
C ARG A 45 -0.39 -14.15 11.51
N GLU A 46 0.15 -15.16 10.84
CA GLU A 46 0.21 -16.54 11.34
C GLU A 46 1.10 -16.68 12.57
N ASP A 47 2.18 -15.89 12.65
CA ASP A 47 3.13 -15.89 13.76
C ASP A 47 2.62 -15.14 15.01
N LEU A 48 1.52 -14.40 14.92
CA LEU A 48 0.95 -13.66 16.06
C LEU A 48 0.19 -14.59 17.02
N PRO A 49 0.62 -14.72 18.30
CA PRO A 49 -0.05 -15.59 19.26
C PRO A 49 -1.51 -15.18 19.48
N GLY A 50 -2.42 -16.15 19.36
CA GLY A 50 -3.85 -15.92 19.56
C GLY A 50 -4.53 -15.18 18.40
N SER A 51 -3.88 -15.03 17.25
CA SER A 51 -4.54 -14.57 16.04
C SER A 51 -5.61 -15.57 15.60
N VAL A 52 -6.71 -15.04 15.07
CA VAL A 52 -7.79 -15.82 14.48
C VAL A 52 -7.89 -15.41 13.02
N ALA A 53 -7.94 -16.41 12.13
CA ALA A 53 -8.22 -16.19 10.73
C ALA A 53 -9.66 -15.71 10.61
N GLU A 54 -9.85 -14.53 10.01
CA GLU A 54 -11.15 -13.92 9.82
C GLU A 54 -11.24 -13.40 8.39
N THR A 55 -12.43 -13.50 7.81
CA THR A 55 -12.64 -12.97 6.45
C THR A 55 -12.61 -11.45 6.51
N GLU A 56 -11.94 -10.81 5.56
CA GLU A 56 -11.89 -9.34 5.45
C GLU A 56 -13.23 -8.76 4.95
N ASP A 57 -14.29 -8.94 5.72
CA ASP A 57 -15.61 -8.33 5.54
C ASP A 57 -15.77 -7.22 6.58
N TRP A 58 -15.37 -6.00 6.22
CA TRP A 58 -15.39 -4.87 7.14
C TRP A 58 -16.77 -4.56 7.75
N PRO A 59 -17.88 -4.55 6.98
CA PRO A 59 -19.22 -4.47 7.57
C PRO A 59 -19.49 -5.52 8.65
N GLU A 60 -19.17 -6.79 8.41
CA GLU A 60 -19.39 -7.87 9.38
C GLU A 60 -18.45 -7.75 10.60
N LEU A 61 -17.18 -7.42 10.38
CA LEU A 61 -16.20 -7.16 11.44
C LEU A 61 -16.64 -6.01 12.36
N LEU A 62 -17.23 -4.95 11.78
CA LEU A 62 -17.79 -3.85 12.56
C LEU A 62 -19.04 -4.27 13.34
N ALA A 63 -19.90 -5.11 12.73
CA ALA A 63 -21.09 -5.66 13.38
C ALA A 63 -20.75 -6.59 14.55
N SER A 64 -19.75 -7.47 14.39
CA SER A 64 -19.28 -8.38 15.44
C SER A 64 -18.67 -7.64 16.62
N ALA A 65 -18.11 -6.45 16.39
CA ALA A 65 -17.67 -5.52 17.43
C ALA A 65 -18.80 -4.73 18.12
N GLY A 66 -20.07 -5.02 17.80
CA GLY A 66 -21.24 -4.34 18.37
C GLY A 66 -21.50 -2.95 17.82
N LEU A 67 -20.92 -2.60 16.67
CA LEU A 67 -21.21 -1.36 15.96
C LEU A 67 -22.26 -1.61 14.87
N LYS A 68 -23.01 -0.58 14.49
CA LYS A 68 -23.91 -0.65 13.33
C LYS A 68 -23.20 -0.07 12.11
N PRO A 69 -22.85 -0.86 11.07
CA PRO A 69 -22.30 -0.33 9.83
C PRO A 69 -23.24 0.69 9.19
N THR A 70 -22.69 1.79 8.69
CA THR A 70 -23.45 2.90 8.10
C THR A 70 -23.05 3.21 6.67
N GLY A 71 -21.95 2.64 6.16
CA GLY A 71 -21.57 2.80 4.77
C GLY A 71 -20.13 2.40 4.48
N THR A 72 -19.83 2.36 3.19
CA THR A 72 -18.48 2.20 2.66
C THR A 72 -18.31 3.14 1.49
N ARG A 73 -17.19 3.85 1.42
CA ARG A 73 -16.90 4.76 0.32
C ARG A 73 -15.42 4.74 -0.03
N THR A 74 -15.14 4.63 -1.33
CA THR A 74 -13.79 4.69 -1.86
C THR A 74 -13.49 6.07 -2.44
N PHE A 75 -12.29 6.57 -2.17
CA PHE A 75 -11.75 7.83 -2.65
C PHE A 75 -10.49 7.55 -3.47
N LEU A 76 -10.40 8.15 -4.66
CA LEU A 76 -9.22 8.03 -5.51
C LEU A 76 -8.31 9.24 -5.30
N LEU A 77 -7.05 8.97 -4.98
CA LEU A 77 -5.96 9.94 -5.09
C LEU A 77 -5.23 9.66 -6.40
N ASP A 78 -5.31 10.62 -7.32
CA ASP A 78 -4.62 10.59 -8.61
C ASP A 78 -3.76 11.84 -8.76
N LEU A 79 -2.45 11.67 -8.59
CA LEU A 79 -1.43 12.69 -8.82
C LEU A 79 -0.63 12.28 -10.06
N PRO A 80 -0.95 12.81 -11.25
CA PRO A 80 -0.28 12.41 -12.48
C PRO A 80 1.18 12.85 -12.48
N ALA A 81 1.98 12.19 -13.32
CA ALA A 81 3.36 12.59 -13.55
C ALA A 81 3.43 13.92 -14.35
N PRO A 82 4.39 14.81 -14.04
CA PRO A 82 5.35 14.71 -12.94
C PRO A 82 4.73 15.13 -11.59
N VAL A 83 5.04 14.36 -10.54
CA VAL A 83 4.61 14.70 -9.17
C VAL A 83 5.40 15.86 -8.57
N SER A 84 4.79 16.52 -7.57
CA SER A 84 5.43 17.54 -6.74
C SER A 84 6.58 16.97 -5.89
N GLY A 85 7.44 17.84 -5.37
CA GLY A 85 8.54 17.46 -4.46
C GLY A 85 8.09 16.62 -3.25
N PRO A 86 7.05 17.04 -2.49
CA PRO A 86 6.52 16.24 -1.38
C PRO A 86 5.98 14.87 -1.80
N ALA A 87 5.25 14.79 -2.93
CA ALA A 87 4.74 13.52 -3.44
C ALA A 87 5.88 12.59 -3.89
N ARG A 88 6.94 13.14 -4.49
CA ARG A 88 8.16 12.39 -4.82
C ARG A 88 8.86 11.84 -3.58
N ALA A 89 9.02 12.66 -2.54
CA ALA A 89 9.60 12.22 -1.28
C ALA A 89 8.75 11.09 -0.64
N TYR A 90 7.42 11.19 -0.71
CA TYR A 90 6.52 10.12 -0.29
C TYR A 90 6.72 8.81 -1.07
N VAL A 91 6.87 8.88 -2.40
CA VAL A 91 7.15 7.71 -3.24
C VAL A 91 8.47 7.05 -2.85
N ALA A 92 9.54 7.84 -2.72
CA ALA A 92 10.86 7.33 -2.34
C ALA A 92 10.82 6.65 -0.96
N ALA A 93 10.22 7.29 0.04
CA ALA A 93 10.09 6.74 1.37
C ALA A 93 9.24 5.44 1.39
N THR A 94 8.17 5.39 0.60
CA THR A 94 7.32 4.20 0.52
C THR A 94 8.07 3.01 -0.09
N LEU A 95 8.78 3.23 -1.20
CA LEU A 95 9.58 2.18 -1.84
C LEU A 95 10.77 1.75 -0.99
N ALA A 96 11.41 2.68 -0.26
CA ALA A 96 12.49 2.36 0.68
C ALA A 96 11.98 1.45 1.82
N ARG A 97 10.81 1.75 2.38
CA ARG A 97 10.19 0.90 3.40
C ARG A 97 9.82 -0.48 2.87
N MET A 98 9.29 -0.55 1.65
CA MET A 98 9.01 -1.84 0.99
C MET A 98 10.29 -2.64 0.81
N ARG A 99 11.37 -2.01 0.35
CA ARG A 99 12.69 -2.63 0.23
C ARG A 99 13.15 -3.21 1.56
N GLU A 100 13.10 -2.44 2.65
CA GLU A 100 13.51 -2.89 3.98
C GLU A 100 12.71 -4.11 4.45
N GLY A 101 11.40 -4.12 4.24
CA GLY A 101 10.52 -5.21 4.67
C GLY A 101 10.58 -6.48 3.82
N THR A 102 11.05 -6.39 2.57
CA THR A 102 10.96 -7.50 1.59
C THR A 102 12.31 -7.95 1.02
N ALA A 103 13.43 -7.33 1.43
CA ALA A 103 14.74 -7.55 0.83
C ALA A 103 15.18 -9.02 0.80
N GLU A 104 14.90 -9.78 1.87
CA GLU A 104 15.33 -11.18 1.99
C GLU A 104 14.55 -12.14 1.08
N GLU A 105 13.37 -11.72 0.62
CA GLU A 105 12.43 -12.55 -0.12
C GLU A 105 12.38 -12.19 -1.60
N LEU A 106 12.93 -11.03 -1.97
CA LEU A 106 12.97 -10.58 -3.35
C LEU A 106 14.00 -11.35 -4.17
N ALA A 107 13.64 -11.64 -5.42
CA ALA A 107 14.59 -12.08 -6.42
C ALA A 107 15.71 -11.03 -6.59
N ALA A 108 16.96 -11.48 -6.72
CA ALA A 108 18.12 -10.59 -6.79
C ALA A 108 17.98 -9.48 -7.86
N ASP A 109 17.42 -9.80 -9.02
CA ASP A 109 17.18 -8.82 -10.09
C ASP A 109 16.15 -7.74 -9.71
N ASP A 110 15.13 -8.12 -8.91
CA ASP A 110 14.10 -7.18 -8.46
C ASP A 110 14.62 -6.30 -7.32
N LEU A 111 15.43 -6.86 -6.42
CA LEU A 111 16.14 -6.08 -5.39
C LEU A 111 17.11 -5.09 -6.04
N ALA A 112 17.91 -5.52 -7.02
CA ALA A 112 18.81 -4.62 -7.75
C ALA A 112 18.06 -3.51 -8.52
N ALA A 113 16.90 -3.83 -9.09
CA ALA A 113 16.06 -2.82 -9.73
C ALA A 113 15.49 -1.82 -8.72
N LEU A 114 15.08 -2.29 -7.54
CA LEU A 114 14.59 -1.43 -6.45
C LEU A 114 15.71 -0.56 -5.85
N ASP A 115 16.92 -1.10 -5.69
CA ASP A 115 18.11 -0.36 -5.26
C ASP A 115 18.41 0.80 -6.20
N ARG A 116 18.44 0.51 -7.51
CA ARG A 116 18.67 1.52 -8.54
C ARG A 116 17.57 2.58 -8.58
N LEU A 117 16.31 2.18 -8.33
CA LEU A 117 15.20 3.14 -8.23
C LEU A 117 15.36 4.09 -7.03
N LEU A 118 15.97 3.64 -5.95
CA LEU A 118 16.11 4.39 -4.69
C LEU A 118 17.41 5.19 -4.62
N ASP A 119 18.34 5.01 -5.55
CA ASP A 119 19.54 5.83 -5.65
C ASP A 119 19.18 7.29 -6.01
N PRO A 120 19.49 8.28 -5.14
CA PRO A 120 19.21 9.68 -5.42
C PRO A 120 20.06 10.26 -6.56
N GLU A 121 21.21 9.64 -6.87
CA GLU A 121 22.14 10.09 -7.90
C GLU A 121 21.86 9.46 -9.27
N ASP A 122 21.10 8.35 -9.34
CA ASP A 122 20.75 7.70 -10.61
C ASP A 122 19.63 8.47 -11.34
N GLU A 123 19.86 8.80 -12.62
CA GLU A 123 18.89 9.49 -13.48
C GLU A 123 17.58 8.73 -13.65
N VAL A 124 17.59 7.39 -13.57
CA VAL A 124 16.36 6.57 -13.63
C VAL A 124 15.70 6.38 -12.26
N GLY A 125 16.34 6.87 -11.19
CA GLY A 125 15.84 6.82 -9.82
C GLY A 125 14.57 7.66 -9.62
N VAL A 126 13.75 7.28 -8.63
CA VAL A 126 12.49 7.97 -8.32
C VAL A 126 12.69 9.42 -7.89
N HIS A 127 13.90 9.77 -7.49
CA HIS A 127 14.30 11.14 -7.19
C HIS A 127 14.40 12.05 -8.43
N ARG A 128 14.63 11.47 -9.62
CA ARG A 128 14.97 12.23 -10.84
C ARG A 128 14.06 11.95 -12.03
N ARG A 129 13.54 10.72 -12.14
CA ARG A 129 12.68 10.30 -13.26
C ARG A 129 11.38 11.12 -13.34
N LYS A 130 10.91 11.36 -14.57
CA LYS A 130 9.80 12.29 -14.87
C LYS A 130 8.41 11.66 -14.86
N ASP A 131 8.36 10.34 -14.90
CA ASP A 131 7.16 9.50 -15.04
C ASP A 131 6.68 8.93 -13.69
N VAL A 132 7.19 9.43 -12.56
CA VAL A 132 6.64 9.12 -11.24
C VAL A 132 5.28 9.80 -11.07
N PHE A 133 4.28 9.01 -10.70
CA PHE A 133 2.93 9.44 -10.36
C PHE A 133 2.55 8.92 -8.95
N VAL A 134 1.37 9.27 -8.46
CA VAL A 134 0.76 8.61 -7.29
C VAL A 134 -0.68 8.27 -7.63
N LEU A 135 -0.99 6.98 -7.72
CA LEU A 135 -2.35 6.49 -7.87
C LEU A 135 -2.67 5.57 -6.70
N LYS A 136 -3.65 5.94 -5.87
CA LYS A 136 -4.03 5.16 -4.69
C LYS A 136 -5.52 5.30 -4.41
N ALA A 137 -6.19 4.18 -4.17
CA ALA A 137 -7.57 4.18 -3.71
C ALA A 137 -7.63 3.95 -2.19
N HIS A 138 -8.46 4.74 -1.51
CA HIS A 138 -8.66 4.72 -0.06
C HIS A 138 -10.10 4.36 0.21
N THR A 139 -10.35 3.23 0.87
CA THR A 139 -11.71 2.83 1.23
C THR A 139 -11.97 3.15 2.70
N VAL A 140 -13.04 3.91 2.96
CA VAL A 140 -13.49 4.26 4.31
C VAL A 140 -14.76 3.50 4.61
N HIS A 141 -14.74 2.73 5.69
CA HIS A 141 -15.90 2.07 6.29
C HIS A 141 -16.37 2.88 7.49
N THR A 142 -17.67 3.11 7.61
CA THR A 142 -18.25 3.85 8.74
C THR A 142 -19.20 2.98 9.54
N ALA A 143 -19.22 3.17 10.85
CA ALA A 143 -20.18 2.54 11.74
C ALA A 143 -20.51 3.46 12.93
N VAL A 144 -21.66 3.25 13.56
CA VAL A 144 -22.09 4.02 14.73
C VAL A 144 -22.25 3.13 15.96
N ARG A 145 -21.96 3.69 17.13
CA ARG A 145 -22.31 3.09 18.41
C ARG A 145 -23.77 3.43 18.73
N THR A 146 -24.65 2.44 18.71
CA THR A 146 -26.10 2.65 18.88
C THR A 146 -26.55 2.82 20.33
N ALA A 147 -25.73 2.45 21.32
CA ALA A 147 -26.02 2.56 22.75
C ALA A 147 -24.78 2.96 23.58
#